data_AF-A0AAV9ZGX6-F1
#
_entry.id   AF-A0AAV9ZGX6-F1
#
_cell.length_a   1.000
_cell.length_b   1.000
_cell.length_c   1.000
_cell.angle_alpha   90.00
_cell.angle_beta   90.00
_cell.angle_gamma   90.00
#
_symmetry.space_group_name_H-M   'P 1'
#
loop_
_entity.id
_entity.type
_entity.pdbx_description
1 polymer ?
#
loop_
_entity_poly.entity_id
_entity_poly.type
_entity_poly.pdbx_seq_one_letter_code
_entity_poly.pdbx_strand_id
1 'polypeptide(L)'
;MDAAKSNRGVASDDTFGITRSDDVLALAPVSVSKPSDKVILDENLTWSEMSAAKTLLVKEMEAAKWPKEYVMALAQFFYNLDNHDQAGYILQHCQHQRGPASDRPARVVG
;
A
#
# COMPACT_ATOMS: atom_id res chain seq x y z
N MET A 1 2.73 -0.19 -11.19
CA MET A 1 1.51 0.61 -10.95
C MET A 1 1.43 0.81 -9.45
N ASP A 2 1.80 1.99 -8.95
CA ASP A 2 1.74 2.31 -7.51
C ASP A 2 0.39 2.97 -7.20
N ALA A 3 -0.51 2.29 -6.48
CA ALA A 3 -1.82 2.86 -6.12
C ALA A 3 -1.70 4.09 -5.20
N ALA A 4 -0.62 4.18 -4.42
CA ALA A 4 -0.38 5.27 -3.49
C ALA A 4 0.23 6.53 -4.15
N LYS A 5 0.67 6.46 -5.41
CA LYS A 5 1.23 7.60 -6.17
C LYS A 5 0.13 8.38 -6.91
N SER A 6 -1.01 8.63 -6.27
CA SER A 6 -1.93 9.66 -6.77
C SER A 6 -1.33 11.04 -6.51
N ASN A 7 -1.24 11.87 -7.55
CA ASN A 7 -0.57 13.17 -7.54
C ASN A 7 -1.00 14.02 -6.33
N ARG A 8 -0.12 14.16 -5.33
CA ARG A 8 -0.34 14.97 -4.11
C ARG A 8 -0.15 16.48 -4.36
N GLY A 9 -0.24 16.90 -5.62
CA GLY A 9 -0.16 18.31 -5.99
C GLY A 9 -1.39 19.02 -5.44
N VAL A 10 -1.14 20.03 -4.59
CA VAL A 10 -2.10 20.92 -3.92
C VAL A 10 -3.41 21.04 -4.71
N ALA A 11 -4.37 20.18 -4.38
CA ALA A 11 -5.74 20.40 -4.78
C ALA A 11 -6.19 21.61 -3.95
N SER A 12 -6.35 22.75 -4.62
CA SER A 12 -7.09 23.88 -4.04
C SER A 12 -8.42 23.33 -3.51
N ASP A 13 -8.95 23.90 -2.44
CA ASP A 13 -10.21 23.42 -1.84
C ASP A 13 -11.40 23.46 -2.83
N ASP A 14 -11.23 24.21 -3.93
CA ASP A 14 -12.16 24.34 -5.05
C ASP A 14 -11.98 23.32 -6.18
N THR A 15 -11.06 22.35 -6.06
CA THR A 15 -10.89 21.31 -7.09
C THR A 15 -11.92 20.20 -6.87
N PHE A 16 -12.84 20.05 -7.83
CA PHE A 16 -13.83 18.96 -7.85
C PHE A 16 -13.44 17.85 -8.83
N GLY A 17 -13.55 16.60 -8.39
CA GLY A 17 -13.41 15.42 -9.21
C GLY A 17 -14.76 14.83 -9.58
N ILE A 18 -14.82 14.12 -10.71
CA ILE A 18 -16.00 13.36 -11.12
C ILE A 18 -15.98 12.01 -10.40
N THR A 19 -17.02 11.72 -9.63
CA THR A 19 -17.22 10.43 -8.94
C THR A 19 -18.49 9.77 -9.46
N ARG A 20 -18.54 8.44 -9.41
CA ARG A 20 -19.73 7.67 -9.74
C ARG A 20 -20.42 7.26 -8.44
N SER A 21 -21.66 7.72 -8.26
CA SER A 21 -22.55 7.27 -7.18
C SER A 21 -23.73 6.55 -7.81
N ASP A 22 -23.75 5.23 -7.67
CA ASP A 22 -24.74 4.33 -8.27
C ASP A 22 -24.85 4.51 -9.80
N ASP A 23 -25.84 5.27 -10.25
CA ASP A 23 -26.14 5.59 -11.66
C ASP A 23 -25.97 7.08 -12.03
N VAL A 24 -25.41 7.88 -11.12
CA VAL A 24 -25.21 9.32 -11.35
C VAL A 24 -23.72 9.66 -11.27
N LEU A 25 -23.26 10.45 -12.24
CA LEU A 25 -21.95 11.12 -12.17
C LEU A 25 -22.12 12.37 -11.30
N ALA A 26 -21.46 12.37 -10.14
CA ALA A 26 -21.45 13.48 -9.19
C ALA A 26 -20.10 14.21 -9.23
N LEU A 27 -20.12 15.48 -8.85
CA LEU A 27 -18.90 16.25 -8.61
C LEU A 27 -18.66 16.27 -7.10
N ALA A 28 -17.53 15.72 -6.66
CA ALA A 28 -17.12 15.73 -5.26
C ALA A 28 -15.80 16.48 -5.11
N PRO A 29 -15.59 17.26 -4.04
CA PRO A 29 -14.29 17.87 -3.77
C PRO A 29 -13.21 16.79 -3.77
N VAL A 30 -12.08 17.04 -4.43
CA VAL A 30 -10.93 16.12 -4.43
C VAL A 30 -10.36 15.96 -3.00
N SER A 31 -10.72 16.86 -2.09
CA SER A 31 -10.43 16.71 -0.66
C SER A 31 -11.16 15.53 0.01
N VAL A 32 -12.26 15.03 -0.56
CA VAL A 32 -12.97 13.82 -0.10
C VAL A 32 -12.20 12.56 -0.48
N SER A 33 -11.42 12.59 -1.56
CA SER A 33 -10.55 11.50 -2.01
C SER A 33 -9.10 11.68 -1.55
N LYS A 34 -8.90 12.30 -0.37
CA LYS A 34 -7.58 12.31 0.27
C LYS A 34 -7.20 10.88 0.70
N PRO A 35 -6.08 10.32 0.21
CA PRO A 35 -5.51 9.11 0.78
C PRO A 35 -5.29 9.34 2.27
N SER A 36 -5.53 8.32 3.10
CA SER A 36 -5.28 8.42 4.54
C SER A 36 -3.85 8.90 4.80
N ASP A 37 -3.65 9.81 5.76
CA ASP A 37 -2.32 10.27 6.17
C ASP A 37 -1.41 9.12 6.68
N LYS A 38 -2.00 7.94 6.91
CA LYS A 38 -1.32 6.71 7.32
C LYS A 38 -0.90 5.82 6.14
N VAL A 39 -1.15 6.21 4.89
CA VAL A 39 -0.73 5.44 3.72
C VAL A 39 0.80 5.47 3.61
N ILE A 40 1.40 4.28 3.67
CA ILE A 40 2.83 4.06 3.45
C ILE A 40 3.01 3.62 1.99
N LEU A 41 3.99 4.18 1.28
CA LEU A 41 4.32 3.73 -0.08
C LEU A 41 4.87 2.30 -0.03
N ASP A 42 4.63 1.50 -1.07
CA ASP A 42 5.07 0.10 -1.11
C ASP A 42 6.59 -0.05 -0.92
N GLU A 43 7.37 0.91 -1.47
CA GLU A 43 8.83 0.98 -1.32
C GLU A 43 9.30 1.25 0.12
N ASN A 44 8.42 1.79 0.97
CA ASN A 44 8.69 2.12 2.37
C ASN A 44 8.15 1.06 3.34
N LEU A 45 7.49 0.00 2.85
CA LEU A 45 7.04 -1.10 3.69
C LEU A 45 8.25 -1.93 4.14
N THR A 46 8.34 -2.18 5.44
CA THR A 46 9.32 -3.13 5.94
C THR A 46 8.93 -4.55 5.55
N TRP A 47 9.93 -5.43 5.45
CA TRP A 47 9.67 -6.85 5.19
C TRP A 47 8.75 -7.50 6.22
N SER A 48 8.81 -7.07 7.49
CA SER A 48 7.92 -7.56 8.54
C SER A 48 6.47 -7.13 8.31
N GLU A 49 6.23 -5.90 7.88
CA GLU A 49 4.89 -5.39 7.57
C GLU A 49 4.32 -6.10 6.33
N MET A 50 5.14 -6.26 5.28
CA MET A 50 4.80 -7.02 4.09
C MET A 50 4.49 -8.49 4.42
N SER A 51 5.28 -9.11 5.30
CA SER A 51 5.08 -10.50 5.75
C SER A 51 3.84 -10.69 6.62
N ALA A 52 3.44 -9.68 7.39
CA ALA A 52 2.17 -9.71 8.11
C ALA A 52 0.98 -9.53 7.13
N ALA A 53 1.12 -8.57 6.20
CA ALA A 53 0.08 -8.23 5.23
C ALA A 53 -0.25 -9.38 4.27
N LYS A 54 0.75 -10.13 3.77
CA LYS A 54 0.51 -11.27 2.86
C LYS A 54 -0.35 -12.36 3.50
N THR A 55 -0.14 -12.64 4.79
CA THR A 55 -0.93 -13.65 5.53
C THR A 55 -2.37 -13.20 5.68
N LEU A 56 -2.57 -11.91 5.96
CA LEU A 56 -3.90 -11.31 6.02
C LEU A 56 -4.58 -11.33 4.65
N LEU A 57 -3.86 -11.01 3.58
CA LEU A 57 -4.38 -11.03 2.22
C LEU A 57 -4.93 -12.41 1.85
N VAL A 58 -4.16 -13.48 2.06
CA VAL A 58 -4.60 -14.86 1.75
C VAL A 58 -5.87 -15.21 2.53
N LYS A 59 -5.93 -14.88 3.83
CA LYS A 59 -7.10 -15.09 4.67
C LYS A 59 -8.34 -14.34 4.15
N GLU A 60 -8.18 -13.08 3.78
CA GLU A 60 -9.29 -12.27 3.27
C GLU A 60 -9.75 -12.73 1.88
N MET A 61 -8.85 -13.23 1.04
CA MET A 61 -9.22 -13.85 -0.24
C MET A 61 -10.06 -15.11 -0.05
N GLU A 62 -9.73 -15.95 0.94
CA GLU A 62 -10.55 -17.10 1.31
C GLU A 62 -11.93 -16.66 1.82
N ALA A 63 -11.99 -15.65 2.69
CA ALA A 63 -13.23 -15.10 3.21
C ALA A 63 -14.11 -14.49 2.09
N ALA A 64 -13.48 -13.83 1.12
CA ALA A 64 -14.12 -13.29 -0.07
C ALA A 64 -14.47 -14.35 -1.14
N LYS A 65 -14.23 -15.64 -0.85
CA LYS A 65 -14.54 -16.78 -1.74
C LYS A 65 -13.87 -16.67 -3.11
N TRP A 66 -12.64 -16.19 -3.15
CA TRP A 66 -11.86 -16.20 -4.39
C TRP A 66 -11.66 -17.64 -4.88
N PRO A 67 -11.56 -17.85 -6.20
CA PRO A 67 -11.19 -19.14 -6.77
C PRO A 67 -9.93 -19.69 -6.12
N LYS A 68 -9.97 -20.97 -5.71
CA LYS A 68 -8.86 -21.63 -5.01
C LYS A 68 -7.55 -21.57 -5.79
N GLU A 69 -7.63 -21.60 -7.11
CA GLU A 69 -6.48 -21.47 -8.00
C GLU A 69 -5.71 -20.17 -7.77
N TYR A 70 -6.41 -19.05 -7.58
CA TYR A 70 -5.78 -17.75 -7.33
C TYR A 70 -5.24 -17.63 -5.92
N VAL A 71 -5.97 -18.15 -4.92
CA VAL A 71 -5.49 -18.20 -3.54
C VAL A 71 -4.21 -19.03 -3.46
N MET A 72 -4.20 -20.20 -4.09
CA MET A 72 -3.06 -21.11 -4.09
C MET A 72 -1.87 -20.56 -4.86
N ALA A 73 -2.09 -19.92 -6.02
CA ALA A 73 -1.04 -19.26 -6.78
C ALA A 73 -0.35 -18.15 -5.97
N LEU A 74 -1.13 -17.32 -5.26
CA LEU A 74 -0.57 -16.25 -4.42
C LEU A 74 0.13 -16.80 -3.18
N ALA A 75 -0.44 -17.82 -2.52
CA ALA A 75 0.22 -18.48 -1.40
C ALA A 75 1.56 -19.11 -1.81
N GLN A 76 1.62 -19.76 -2.97
CA GLN A 76 2.84 -20.34 -3.51
C GLN A 76 3.87 -19.27 -3.90
N PHE A 77 3.42 -18.16 -4.47
CA PHE A 77 4.29 -17.02 -4.76
C PHE A 77 4.97 -16.50 -3.48
N PHE A 78 4.19 -16.25 -2.42
CA PHE A 78 4.75 -15.77 -1.15
C PHE A 78 5.67 -16.79 -0.48
N TYR A 79 5.34 -18.09 -0.56
CA TYR A 79 6.21 -19.15 -0.07
C TYR A 79 7.56 -19.17 -0.81
N ASN A 80 7.55 -19.07 -2.14
CA ASN A 80 8.78 -19.01 -2.93
C ASN A 80 9.59 -17.75 -2.62
N LEU A 81 8.91 -16.64 -2.36
CA LEU A 81 9.57 -15.38 -2.01
C LEU A 81 10.29 -15.46 -0.67
N ASP A 82 9.71 -16.16 0.31
CA ASP A 82 10.33 -16.37 1.63
C ASP A 82 11.52 -17.34 1.60
N ASN A 83 11.48 -18.31 0.69
CA ASN A 83 12.51 -19.34 0.55
C ASN A 83 13.53 -19.03 -0.56
N HIS A 84 13.44 -17.86 -1.18
CA HIS A 84 14.40 -17.43 -2.19
C HIS A 84 15.76 -17.20 -1.54
N ASP A 85 16.86 -17.55 -2.20
CA ASP A 85 18.23 -17.43 -1.66
C ASP A 85 18.60 -15.99 -1.22
N GLN A 86 17.88 -15.00 -1.74
CA GLN A 86 18.04 -13.59 -1.38
C GLN A 86 17.12 -13.12 -0.24
N ALA A 87 16.22 -13.97 0.28
CA ALA A 87 15.33 -13.62 1.39
C ALA A 87 16.14 -13.21 2.64
N GLY A 88 17.27 -13.88 2.91
CA GLY A 88 18.21 -13.48 3.97
C GLY A 88 18.82 -12.09 3.76
N TYR A 89 19.13 -11.72 2.51
CA TYR A 89 19.65 -10.39 2.16
C TYR A 89 18.59 -9.30 2.32
N ILE A 90 17.34 -9.57 1.92
CA ILE A 90 16.21 -8.65 2.07
C ILE A 90 15.90 -8.42 3.56
N LEU A 91 15.93 -9.48 4.38
CA LEU A 91 15.76 -9.38 5.83
C LEU A 91 16.82 -8.48 6.48
N GLN A 92 18.08 -8.58 6.04
CA GLN A 92 19.19 -7.84 6.64
C GLN A 92 19.27 -6.37 6.15
N HIS A 93 18.99 -6.12 4.87
CA HIS A 93 18.97 -4.75 4.34
C HIS A 93 17.73 -3.94 4.77
N CYS A 94 16.58 -4.56 4.98
CA CYS A 94 15.38 -3.86 5.46
C CYS A 94 15.45 -3.50 6.96
N GLN A 95 16.19 -4.24 7.79
CA GLN A 95 16.33 -3.91 9.21
C GLN A 95 17.20 -2.67 9.47
N HIS A 96 18.11 -2.33 8.57
CA HIS A 96 19.07 -1.23 8.78
C HIS A 96 18.51 0.17 8.47
N GLN A 97 17.28 0.28 7.94
CA GLN A 97 16.71 1.57 7.50
C GLN A 97 15.86 2.30 8.55
N ARG A 98 15.84 1.87 9.82
CA ARG A 98 15.19 2.64 10.90
C ARG A 98 16.20 3.37 11.79
N GLY A 99 16.41 4.65 11.50
CA GLY A 99 16.67 5.63 12.56
C GLY A 99 15.40 5.89 13.40
N PRO A 100 15.52 6.38 14.65
CA PRO A 100 14.37 6.61 15.51
C PRO A 100 13.37 7.59 14.88
N ALA A 101 12.08 7.28 15.00
CA ALA A 101 10.97 8.03 14.41
C ALA A 101 10.84 9.51 14.88
N SER A 102 11.73 9.95 15.78
CA SER A 102 11.78 11.31 16.33
C SER A 102 12.48 12.32 15.42
N ASP A 103 13.19 11.89 14.37
CA ASP A 103 14.10 12.77 13.61
C ASP A 103 13.74 12.88 12.11
N ARG A 104 12.45 12.75 11.78
CA ARG A 104 11.98 13.10 10.43
C ARG A 104 11.65 14.59 10.39
N PRO A 105 12.49 15.45 9.77
CA PRO A 105 12.07 16.81 9.51
C PRO A 105 10.85 16.75 8.59
N ALA A 106 9.79 17.45 8.98
CA ALA A 106 8.74 17.84 8.05
C ALA A 106 9.44 18.55 6.89
N ARG A 107 9.50 17.90 5.73
CA ARG A 107 10.14 18.45 4.55
C ARG A 107 9.27 19.63 4.09
N VAL A 108 9.58 20.81 4.62
CA VAL A 108 9.12 22.09 4.08
C VAL A 108 9.75 22.20 2.70
N VAL A 109 8.95 22.02 1.65
CA VAL A 109 9.31 22.40 0.29
C VAL A 109 8.49 23.64 0.00
N GLY A 110 9.18 24.77 -0.15
CA GLY A 110 8.62 26.05 -0.56
C GLY A 110 8.34 26.15 -2.04
#